data_AF-A0A973LF70-F1
#
_entry.id   AF-A0A973LF70-F1
#
_cell.length_a   1.000
_cell.length_b   1.000
_cell.length_c   1.000
_cell.angle_alpha   90.00
_cell.angle_beta   90.00
_cell.angle_gamma   90.00
#
_symmetry.space_group_name_H-M   'P 1'
#
loop_
_entity.id
_entity.type
_entity.pdbx_description
1 polymer ?
#
loop_
_entity_poly.entity_id
_entity_poly.type
_entity_poly.pdbx_seq_one_letter_code
_entity_poly.pdbx_strand_id
1 'polypeptide(L)' 'MRVSPRIERHADRVLGSAKASELLAGAARLDEADFDGQDLDRIAAAMVVMAARGVPVDSIMALARTDWRDLLMAGGL' A
#
# COMPACT_ATOMS: atom_id res chain seq x y z
N MET A 1 -1.89 -3.03 -12.13
CA MET A 1 -0.89 -1.95 -12.24
C MET A 1 0.41 -2.39 -11.58
N ARG A 2 1.55 -1.70 -11.78
CA ARG A 2 2.84 -2.09 -11.16
C ARG A 2 3.41 -0.95 -10.33
N VAL A 3 3.80 -1.27 -9.10
CA VAL A 3 4.50 -0.38 -8.16
C VAL A 3 5.96 -0.19 -8.61
N SER A 4 6.54 0.98 -8.39
CA SER A 4 7.90 1.24 -8.84
C SER A 4 8.93 0.43 -8.05
N PRO A 5 10.12 0.15 -8.65
CA PRO A 5 11.21 -0.52 -7.96
C PRO A 5 11.69 0.20 -6.69
N ARG A 6 11.40 1.50 -6.56
CA ARG A 6 11.74 2.28 -5.36
C ARG A 6 10.84 1.88 -4.18
N ILE A 7 9.54 1.72 -4.43
CA ILE A 7 8.58 1.27 -3.41
C ILE A 7 8.82 -0.20 -3.06
N GLU A 8 9.09 -1.05 -4.05
CA GLU A 8 9.45 -2.47 -3.83
C GLU A 8 10.62 -2.59 -2.82
N ARG A 9 11.74 -1.90 -3.09
CA ARG A 9 12.91 -1.89 -2.18
C ARG A 9 12.63 -1.28 -0.82
N HIS A 10 11.73 -0.30 -0.74
CA HIS A 10 11.35 0.33 0.51
C HIS A 10 10.51 -0.63 1.37
N ALA A 11 9.51 -1.26 0.77
CA ALA A 11 8.65 -2.24 1.42
C ALA A 11 9.46 -3.42 1.96
N ASP A 12 10.37 -3.98 1.16
CA ASP A 12 11.26 -5.08 1.57
C ASP A 12 12.08 -4.73 2.80
N ARG A 13 12.64 -3.51 2.83
CA ARG A 13 13.47 -3.02 3.94
C ARG A 13 12.67 -2.86 5.23
N VAL A 14 11.43 -2.39 5.13
CA VAL A 14 10.61 -2.02 6.29
C VAL A 14 9.83 -3.22 6.84
N LEU A 15 9.31 -4.08 5.97
CA LEU A 15 8.39 -5.15 6.34
C LEU A 15 9.03 -6.55 6.31
N GLY A 16 10.20 -6.69 5.67
CA GLY A 16 10.77 -7.96 5.29
C GLY A 16 10.10 -8.54 4.03
N SER A 17 10.86 -9.32 3.28
CA SER A 17 10.49 -9.74 1.91
C SER A 17 9.16 -10.49 1.82
N ALA A 18 8.86 -11.37 2.78
CA ALA A 18 7.60 -12.13 2.77
C ALA A 18 6.37 -11.21 2.88
N LYS A 19 6.35 -10.33 3.89
CA LYS A 19 5.23 -9.41 4.14
C LYS A 19 5.15 -8.30 3.08
N ALA A 20 6.30 -7.84 2.58
CA ALA A 20 6.35 -6.89 1.47
C ALA A 20 5.74 -7.49 0.20
N SER A 21 6.11 -8.73 -0.15
CA SER A 21 5.57 -9.44 -1.31
C SER A 21 4.05 -9.61 -1.23
N GLU A 22 3.54 -10.02 -0.06
CA GLU A 22 2.10 -10.13 0.20
C GLU A 22 1.37 -8.80 0.00
N LEU A 23 1.87 -7.72 0.62
CA LEU A 23 1.27 -6.39 0.54
C LEU A 23 1.27 -5.85 -0.90
N LEU A 24 2.39 -5.96 -1.62
CA LEU A 24 2.52 -5.43 -2.97
C LEU A 24 1.74 -6.27 -3.99
N ALA A 25 1.62 -7.59 -3.78
CA ALA A 25 0.73 -8.43 -4.57
C ALA A 25 -0.74 -8.04 -4.36
N GLY A 26 -1.12 -7.64 -3.15
CA GLY A 26 -2.40 -7.02 -2.86
C GLY A 26 -2.59 -5.70 -3.61
N ALA A 27 -1.65 -4.76 -3.44
CA ALA A 27 -1.71 -3.43 -4.07
C ALA A 27 -1.81 -3.50 -5.60
N ALA A 28 -1.14 -4.46 -6.24
CA ALA A 28 -1.19 -4.66 -7.70
C ALA A 28 -2.58 -5.07 -8.23
N ARG A 29 -3.47 -5.57 -7.35
CA ARG A 29 -4.85 -5.96 -7.65
C ARG A 29 -5.86 -4.82 -7.43
N LEU A 30 -5.44 -3.68 -6.89
CA LEU A 30 -6.30 -2.50 -6.80
C LEU A 30 -6.54 -1.95 -8.21
N ASP A 31 -7.76 -1.50 -8.47
CA ASP A 31 -8.12 -0.77 -9.68
C ASP A 31 -7.79 0.72 -9.48
N GLU A 32 -7.39 1.40 -10.55
CA GLU A 32 -7.17 2.84 -10.54
C GLU A 32 -8.42 3.63 -10.12
N ALA A 33 -9.60 3.06 -10.41
CA ALA A 33 -10.88 3.59 -9.94
C ALA A 33 -11.05 3.53 -8.42
N ASP A 34 -10.39 2.59 -7.71
CA ASP A 34 -10.49 2.47 -6.25
C ASP A 34 -9.86 3.67 -5.52
N PHE A 35 -8.95 4.39 -6.19
CA PHE A 35 -8.22 5.52 -5.65
C PHE A 35 -8.29 6.77 -6.52
N ASP A 36 -9.41 6.99 -7.23
CA ASP A 36 -9.71 8.19 -8.02
C ASP A 36 -8.56 8.64 -8.95
N GLY A 37 -7.82 7.71 -9.57
CA GLY A 37 -6.68 8.03 -10.45
C GLY A 37 -5.41 8.52 -9.74
N GLN A 38 -5.30 8.34 -8.42
CA GLN A 38 -4.07 8.63 -7.68
C GLN A 38 -2.89 7.75 -8.12
N ASP A 39 -1.68 8.18 -7.82
CA ASP A 39 -0.48 7.39 -8.07
C ASP A 39 -0.45 6.15 -7.16
N LEU A 40 -0.38 4.95 -7.76
CA LEU A 40 -0.26 3.68 -7.04
C LEU A 40 0.97 3.64 -6.12
N ASP A 41 2.07 4.30 -6.48
CA ASP A 41 3.24 4.39 -5.60
C ASP A 41 2.92 5.12 -4.30
N ARG A 42 2.06 6.14 -4.35
CA ARG A 42 1.64 6.92 -3.18
C ARG A 42 0.73 6.07 -2.28
N ILE A 43 -0.22 5.37 -2.90
CA ILE A 43 -1.09 4.41 -2.20
C ILE A 43 -0.24 3.32 -1.54
N ALA A 44 0.64 2.67 -2.29
CA ALA A 44 1.51 1.61 -1.78
C ALA A 44 2.46 2.11 -0.68
N ALA A 45 2.98 3.33 -0.78
CA ALA A 45 3.80 3.92 0.29
C ALA A 45 3.01 4.06 1.60
N ALA A 46 1.76 4.55 1.55
CA ALA A 46 0.89 4.63 2.73
C ALA A 46 0.58 3.24 3.30
N MET A 47 0.32 2.26 2.43
CA MET A 47 0.11 0.86 2.84
C MET A 47 1.32 0.29 3.57
N VAL A 48 2.54 0.56 3.09
CA VAL A 48 3.79 0.11 3.73
C VAL A 48 3.93 0.72 5.12
N VAL A 49 3.65 2.01 5.28
CA VAL A 49 3.69 2.69 6.60
C VAL A 49 2.70 2.05 7.58
N MET A 50 1.48 1.76 7.15
CA MET A 50 0.47 1.11 7.98
C MET A 50 0.87 -0.32 8.37
N ALA A 51 1.38 -1.10 7.41
CA ALA A 51 1.84 -2.46 7.66
C ALA A 51 3.04 -2.50 8.63
N ALA A 52 3.90 -1.48 8.61
CA ALA A 52 5.04 -1.31 9.51
C ALA A 52 4.59 -1.00 10.95
N ARG A 53 3.43 -0.34 11.11
CA ARG A 53 2.79 -0.09 12.41
C ARG A 53 2.01 -1.29 12.95
N GLY A 54 2.08 -2.44 12.26
CA GLY A 54 1.41 -3.67 12.68
C GLY A 54 -0.04 -3.80 12.24
N VAL A 55 -0.55 -2.88 11.40
CA VAL A 55 -1.90 -3.03 10.84
C VAL A 55 -1.92 -4.26 9.91
N PRO A 56 -2.93 -5.14 10.01
CA PRO A 56 -3.05 -6.29 9.13
C PRO A 56 -3.22 -5.90 7.66
N VAL A 57 -2.61 -6.66 6.76
CA VAL A 57 -2.66 -6.42 5.30
C VAL A 57 -4.11 -6.34 4.81
N ASP A 58 -4.97 -7.26 5.25
CA ASP A 58 -6.38 -7.27 4.87
C ASP A 58 -7.13 -5.98 5.26
N SER A 59 -6.85 -5.43 6.44
CA SER A 59 -7.45 -4.18 6.89
C SER A 59 -6.96 -2.99 6.06
N ILE A 60 -5.68 -2.98 5.69
CA ILE A 60 -5.08 -1.97 4.80
C ILE A 60 -5.72 -2.05 3.41
N MET A 61 -5.89 -3.26 2.87
CA MET A 61 -6.52 -3.50 1.56
C MET A 61 -8.01 -3.13 1.55
N ALA A 62 -8.71 -3.32 2.67
CA ALA A 62 -10.08 -2.85 2.81
C ALA A 62 -10.13 -1.31 2.78
N LEU A 63 -9.29 -0.66 3.59
CA LEU A 63 -9.24 0.80 3.66
C LEU A 63 -8.84 1.42 2.31
N ALA A 64 -7.87 0.84 1.61
CA ALA A 64 -7.47 1.31 0.28
C ALA A 64 -8.61 1.34 -0.74
N ARG A 65 -9.59 0.43 -0.63
CA ARG A 65 -10.74 0.33 -1.55
C ARG A 65 -11.93 1.16 -1.12
N THR A 66 -12.11 1.39 0.18
CA THR A 66 -13.29 2.11 0.71
C THR A 66 -13.01 3.57 0.99
N ASP A 67 -11.80 3.89 1.46
CA ASP A 67 -11.39 5.24 1.82
C ASP A 67 -9.86 5.41 1.69
N TRP A 68 -9.42 5.53 0.43
CA TRP A 68 -8.01 5.76 0.10
C TRP A 68 -7.46 7.06 0.71
N ARG A 69 -8.31 8.05 1.00
CA ARG A 69 -7.89 9.33 1.60
C ARG A 69 -7.45 9.12 3.04
N ASP A 70 -8.24 8.38 3.81
CA ASP A 70 -7.87 7.98 5.16
C ASP A 70 -6.61 7.12 5.20
N LEU A 71 -6.43 6.25 4.20
CA LEU A 71 -5.17 5.52 4.05
C LEU A 71 -3.97 6.47 3.89
N LEU A 72 -4.07 7.48 3.01
CA LEU A 72 -3.00 8.46 2.81
C LEU A 72 -2.75 9.29 4.08
N MET A 73 -3.81 9.78 4.72
CA MET A 73 -3.68 10.52 5.98
C MET A 73 -3.03 9.67 7.08
N ALA A 74 -3.44 8.41 7.23
CA ALA A 74 -2.84 7.49 8.18
C ALA A 74 -1.37 7.19 7.83
N GLY A 75 -1.05 7.12 6.54
CA GLY A 75 0.31 7.02 6.01
C GLY A 75 1.17 8.28 6.15
N GLY A 76 0.55 9.43 6.48
CA GLY A 76 1.22 10.73 6.56
C GLY A 76 1.57 11.34 5.19
N LEU A 77 0.77 11.05 4.17
CA LEU A 77 0.98 11.44 2.76
C LEU A 77 -0.15 12.30 2.21
#